data_AF-A0A2V9VFV2-F1
#
_entry.id   AF-A0A2V9VFV2-F1
#
_cell.length_a   1.000
_cell.length_b   1.000
_cell.length_c   1.000
_cell.angle_alpha   90.00
_cell.angle_beta   90.00
_cell.angle_gamma   90.00
#
_symmetry.space_group_name_H-M   'P 1'
#
loop_
_entity.id
_entity.type
_entity.pdbx_description
1 polymer ?
#
loop_
_entity_poly.entity_id
_entity_poly.type
_entity_poly.pdbx_seq_one_letter_code
_entity_poly.pdbx_strand_id
1 'polypeptide(L)'
;GAINPTGHASVYLSRVCAQTPVVLRRCDPGEFGIVISRYRKLSGYDWIAIPLVPYLYAVEDFASIPEEANAETVAYLRDEYRRNHLREIVPDGAGGQTPKGSWVELIGAAYNRKIYGFQIETTEAQDQYVISVLNSRKNKSHFDLFFNNCADFSRRILNLYYAGAIRRNYIADAGITTPQQIANSLISYMNHHPGLPISTFFLPQIPGSRQPSHRVDSVSAGLARSKKYILPLAAFHPWVACSVFAIYLANGRRDGTRPG
;
A
#
# COMPACT_ATOMS: atom_id res chain seq x y z
N GLY A 1 -6.91 -6.93 5.84
CA GLY A 1 -7.42 -6.55 7.17
C GLY A 1 -8.92 -6.76 7.19
N ALA A 2 -9.49 -7.21 8.31
CA ALA A 2 -10.84 -7.76 8.41
C ALA A 2 -12.03 -6.82 8.11
N ILE A 3 -11.80 -5.52 7.85
CA ILE A 3 -12.86 -4.53 7.59
C ILE A 3 -12.83 -4.00 6.15
N ASN A 4 -11.73 -4.18 5.41
CA ASN A 4 -11.68 -3.90 3.97
C ASN A 4 -10.69 -4.87 3.27
N PRO A 5 -11.17 -5.80 2.44
CA PRO A 5 -10.33 -6.79 1.75
C PRO A 5 -9.47 -6.20 0.62
N THR A 6 -9.61 -4.90 0.33
CA THR A 6 -8.93 -4.24 -0.79
C THR A 6 -7.40 -4.15 -0.66
N GLY A 7 -6.80 -4.48 0.49
CA GLY A 7 -5.34 -4.40 0.67
C GLY A 7 -4.83 -2.99 0.96
N HIS A 8 -3.49 -2.82 0.97
CA HIS A 8 -2.79 -1.54 1.15
C HIS A 8 -1.89 -1.31 -0.07
N ALA A 9 -1.87 -0.09 -0.58
CA ALA A 9 -0.95 0.31 -1.65
C ALA A 9 0.14 1.22 -1.08
N SER A 10 1.34 1.09 -1.62
CA SER A 10 2.50 1.92 -1.31
C SER A 10 3.33 2.09 -2.58
N VAL A 11 4.11 3.15 -2.68
CA VAL A 11 5.02 3.37 -3.81
C VAL A 11 6.45 3.19 -3.33
N TYR A 12 7.21 2.37 -4.03
CA TYR A 12 8.64 2.21 -3.83
C TYR A 12 9.39 3.13 -4.81
N LEU A 13 10.26 4.00 -4.29
CA LEU A 13 11.09 4.91 -5.07
C LEU A 13 12.56 4.57 -4.83
N SER A 14 13.20 3.92 -5.79
CA SER A 14 14.56 3.36 -5.64
C SER A 14 15.69 4.39 -5.61
N ARG A 15 15.46 5.62 -6.10
CA ARG A 15 16.45 6.72 -6.13
C ARG A 15 16.04 7.93 -5.31
N VAL A 16 14.98 7.78 -4.51
CA VAL A 16 14.50 8.81 -3.58
C VAL A 16 14.62 8.25 -2.18
N CYS A 17 15.26 9.01 -1.30
CA CYS A 17 15.52 8.63 0.08
C CYS A 17 14.89 9.63 1.05
N ALA A 18 14.73 9.23 2.30
CA ALA A 18 14.17 10.07 3.35
C ALA A 18 15.30 10.78 4.09
N GLN A 19 15.26 12.12 4.14
CA GLN A 19 16.08 12.86 5.09
C GLN A 19 15.48 12.77 6.49
N THR A 20 14.14 12.84 6.56
CA THR A 20 13.33 12.50 7.72
C THR A 20 12.10 11.73 7.21
N PRO A 21 11.28 11.11 8.08
CA PRO A 21 10.07 10.41 7.63
C PRO A 21 9.08 11.28 6.84
N VAL A 22 9.26 12.61 6.83
CA VAL A 22 8.38 13.60 6.17
C VAL A 22 9.11 14.56 5.25
N VAL A 23 10.40 14.32 4.94
CA VAL A 23 11.22 15.12 4.02
C VAL A 23 12.02 14.19 3.12
N LEU A 24 11.89 14.38 1.80
CA LEU A 24 12.57 13.57 0.81
C LEU A 24 13.86 14.22 0.30
N ARG A 25 14.79 13.40 -0.16
CA ARG A 25 16.02 13.79 -0.85
C ARG A 25 16.38 12.74 -1.92
N ARG A 26 17.40 13.02 -2.72
CA ARG A 26 18.03 11.98 -3.56
C ARG A 26 18.78 10.99 -2.68
N CYS A 27 18.79 9.74 -3.10
CA CYS A 27 19.60 8.72 -2.45
C CYS A 27 21.08 8.96 -2.70
N ASP A 28 21.87 8.68 -1.67
CA ASP A 28 23.32 8.56 -1.73
C ASP A 28 23.70 7.15 -2.22
N PRO A 29 24.94 6.95 -2.70
CA PRO A 29 25.41 5.63 -3.10
C PRO A 29 25.26 4.59 -1.98
N GLY A 30 24.67 3.44 -2.31
CA GLY A 30 24.45 2.33 -1.36
C GLY A 30 23.10 2.36 -0.66
N GLU A 31 22.30 3.43 -0.82
CA GLU A 31 20.93 3.45 -0.29
C GLU A 31 19.93 2.76 -1.22
N PHE A 32 18.94 2.11 -0.63
CA PHE A 32 17.94 1.32 -1.35
C PHE A 32 16.62 2.06 -1.59
N GLY A 33 16.59 3.37 -1.37
CA GLY A 33 15.38 4.16 -1.52
C GLY A 33 14.35 3.97 -0.40
N ILE A 34 13.14 4.46 -0.67
CA ILE A 34 12.06 4.52 0.30
C ILE A 34 10.77 3.92 -0.23
N VAL A 35 9.97 3.42 0.71
CA VAL A 35 8.56 3.17 0.49
C VAL A 35 7.76 4.32 1.10
N ILE A 36 6.93 4.95 0.28
CA ILE A 36 6.08 6.07 0.67
C ILE A 36 4.62 5.69 0.52
N SER A 37 3.83 6.01 1.55
CA SER A 37 2.39 5.83 1.52
C SER A 37 1.68 6.84 2.42
N ARG A 38 0.35 6.85 2.29
CA ARG A 38 -0.55 7.57 3.18
C ARG A 38 -1.15 6.61 4.19
N TYR A 39 -1.11 7.01 5.45
CA TYR A 39 -1.59 6.22 6.57
C TYR A 39 -2.68 6.95 7.34
N ARG A 40 -3.56 6.17 7.97
CA ARG A 40 -4.63 6.71 8.81
C ARG A 40 -4.06 7.11 10.17
N LYS A 41 -4.25 8.38 10.56
CA LYS A 41 -3.95 8.91 11.91
C LYS A 41 -2.50 8.72 12.38
N LEU A 42 -1.52 9.15 11.57
CA LEU A 42 -0.12 9.23 12.00
C LEU A 42 0.33 10.68 12.12
N SER A 43 0.31 11.19 13.36
CA SER A 43 0.81 12.52 13.76
C SER A 43 0.41 13.69 12.86
N GLY A 44 -0.79 13.62 12.28
CA GLY A 44 -1.30 14.67 11.40
C GLY A 44 -0.62 14.78 10.04
N TYR A 45 0.26 13.85 9.66
CA TYR A 45 0.93 13.82 8.37
C TYR A 45 0.08 13.14 7.30
N ASP A 46 0.16 13.66 6.07
CA ASP A 46 -0.52 13.13 4.90
C ASP A 46 0.17 11.90 4.31
N TRP A 47 1.48 11.90 4.35
CA TRP A 47 2.32 10.81 3.88
C TRP A 47 3.53 10.65 4.79
N ILE A 48 4.04 9.42 4.86
CA ILE A 48 5.26 9.05 5.57
C ILE A 48 6.12 8.23 4.61
N ALA A 49 7.42 8.52 4.60
CA ALA A 49 8.44 7.78 3.87
C ALA A 49 9.29 6.95 4.85
N ILE A 50 9.42 5.66 4.57
CA ILE A 50 10.21 4.72 5.37
C ILE A 50 11.26 4.08 4.45
N PRO A 51 12.53 3.96 4.87
CA PRO A 51 13.54 3.24 4.09
C PRO A 51 13.10 1.81 3.77
N LEU A 52 13.52 1.27 2.62
CA LEU A 52 13.01 0.00 2.11
C LEU A 52 13.14 -1.16 3.12
N VAL A 53 14.33 -1.33 3.71
CA VAL A 53 14.63 -2.43 4.64
C VAL A 53 13.72 -2.41 5.87
N PRO A 54 13.62 -1.32 6.65
CA PRO A 54 12.71 -1.27 7.80
C PRO A 54 11.24 -1.31 7.40
N TYR A 55 10.84 -0.76 6.24
CA TYR A 55 9.48 -0.92 5.75
C TYR A 55 9.12 -2.40 5.60
N LEU A 56 10.02 -3.22 5.04
CA LEU A 56 9.77 -4.64 4.81
C LEU A 56 9.94 -5.48 6.08
N TYR A 57 11.00 -5.23 6.85
CA TYR A 57 11.50 -6.15 7.88
C TYR A 57 11.67 -5.52 9.27
N ALA A 58 11.33 -4.24 9.46
CA ALA A 58 11.46 -3.53 10.74
C ALA A 58 12.88 -3.58 11.35
N VAL A 59 13.90 -3.80 10.52
CA VAL A 59 15.33 -3.75 10.87
C VAL A 59 16.06 -2.79 9.94
N GLU A 60 17.26 -2.36 10.32
CA GLU A 60 18.04 -1.40 9.52
C GLU A 60 18.83 -2.08 8.40
N ASP A 61 19.31 -3.30 8.65
CA ASP A 61 20.21 -4.02 7.75
C ASP A 61 19.65 -5.39 7.34
N PHE A 62 20.12 -5.89 6.20
CA PHE A 62 19.67 -7.18 5.66
C PHE A 62 20.15 -8.38 6.49
N ALA A 63 21.27 -8.27 7.21
CA ALA A 63 21.82 -9.37 8.00
C ALA A 63 21.00 -9.62 9.28
N SER A 64 20.30 -8.60 9.77
CA SER A 64 19.38 -8.67 10.90
C SER A 64 17.98 -9.19 10.53
N ILE A 65 17.73 -9.55 9.27
CA ILE A 65 16.44 -10.12 8.87
C ILE A 65 16.31 -11.53 9.44
N PRO A 66 15.31 -11.81 10.30
CA PRO A 66 15.11 -13.15 10.84
C PRO A 66 14.58 -14.10 9.75
N GLU A 67 15.07 -15.34 9.75
CA GLU A 67 14.57 -16.41 8.87
C GLU A 67 13.09 -16.74 9.14
N GLU A 68 12.71 -16.73 10.42
CA GLU A 68 11.34 -16.89 10.90
C GLU A 68 11.02 -15.86 12.00
N ALA A 69 9.79 -15.34 12.03
CA ALA A 69 9.40 -14.34 13.01
C ALA A 69 8.04 -14.65 13.64
N ASN A 70 8.04 -14.83 14.97
CA ASN A 70 6.81 -14.97 15.72
C ASN A 70 6.19 -13.59 16.08
N ALA A 71 5.02 -13.58 16.71
CA ALA A 71 4.27 -12.33 16.90
C ALA A 71 4.98 -11.40 17.90
N GLU A 72 5.69 -11.98 18.86
CA GLU A 72 6.51 -11.30 19.84
C GLU A 72 7.77 -10.73 19.20
N THR A 73 8.49 -11.50 18.39
CA THR A 73 9.64 -11.03 17.59
C THR A 73 9.24 -9.84 16.71
N VAL A 74 8.13 -9.96 15.98
CA VAL A 74 7.65 -8.88 15.11
C VAL A 74 7.26 -7.64 15.92
N ALA A 75 6.65 -7.80 17.10
CA ALA A 75 6.31 -6.67 17.96
C ALA A 75 7.57 -5.98 18.51
N TYR A 76 8.57 -6.76 18.93
CA TYR A 76 9.85 -6.28 19.42
C TYR A 76 10.59 -5.48 18.35
N LEU A 77 10.85 -6.06 17.17
CA LEU A 77 11.57 -5.40 16.08
C LEU A 77 10.90 -4.08 15.67
N ARG A 78 9.57 -4.06 15.62
CA ARG A 78 8.83 -2.82 15.33
C ARG A 78 8.97 -1.75 16.40
N ASP A 79 8.85 -2.11 17.67
CA ASP A 79 8.96 -1.13 18.75
C ASP A 79 10.39 -0.60 18.89
N GLU A 80 11.38 -1.47 18.69
CA GLU A 80 12.81 -1.12 18.70
C GLU A 80 13.13 -0.09 17.61
N TYR A 81 12.81 -0.39 16.34
CA TYR A 81 12.97 0.57 15.25
C TYR A 81 12.17 1.87 15.48
N ARG A 82 10.94 1.78 15.99
CA ARG A 82 10.12 2.97 16.31
C ARG A 82 10.80 3.85 17.34
N ARG A 83 11.33 3.28 18.43
CA ARG A 83 11.99 4.05 19.50
C ARG A 83 13.22 4.79 18.99
N ASN A 84 13.96 4.18 18.08
CA ASN A 84 15.21 4.73 17.54
C ASN A 84 14.96 5.80 16.47
N HIS A 85 13.95 5.62 15.61
CA HIS A 85 13.81 6.46 14.40
C HIS A 85 12.46 7.19 14.26
N LEU A 86 11.40 6.68 14.91
CA LEU A 86 10.03 7.15 14.68
C LEU A 86 9.40 7.74 15.93
N ARG A 87 10.12 7.91 17.04
CA ARG A 87 9.55 8.39 18.32
C ARG A 87 8.90 9.78 18.19
N GLU A 88 9.43 10.64 17.34
CA GLU A 88 8.85 11.98 17.09
C GLU A 88 7.47 11.91 16.42
N ILE A 89 7.27 10.93 15.52
CA ILE A 89 6.02 10.77 14.78
C ILE A 89 5.09 9.70 15.40
N VAL A 90 5.61 8.84 16.26
CA VAL A 90 4.89 7.77 16.96
C VAL A 90 5.42 7.72 18.40
N PRO A 91 4.98 8.67 19.26
CA PRO A 91 5.47 8.76 20.63
C PRO A 91 5.03 7.57 21.47
N ASP A 92 5.72 7.37 22.59
CA ASP A 92 5.37 6.31 23.54
C ASP A 92 3.94 6.47 24.05
N GLY A 93 3.29 5.33 24.30
CA GLY A 93 2.02 5.28 25.00
C GLY A 93 2.17 5.60 26.49
N ALA A 94 1.05 5.50 27.22
CA ALA A 94 1.02 5.70 28.66
C ALA A 94 2.07 4.82 29.37
N GLY A 95 2.85 5.42 30.27
CA GLY A 95 3.89 4.72 31.02
C GLY A 95 5.07 4.21 30.18
N GLY A 96 5.35 4.80 29.02
CA GLY A 96 6.47 4.40 28.16
C GLY A 96 6.20 3.15 27.31
N GLN A 97 4.97 2.63 27.35
CA GLN A 97 4.58 1.43 26.62
C GLN A 97 4.54 1.67 25.10
N THR A 98 4.61 0.60 24.33
CA THR A 98 4.38 0.65 22.88
C THR A 98 2.99 1.22 22.59
N PRO A 99 2.87 2.29 21.79
CA PRO A 99 1.58 2.88 21.48
C PRO A 99 0.72 1.91 20.65
N LYS A 100 -0.60 1.95 20.85
CA LYS A 100 -1.54 1.26 19.96
C LYS A 100 -1.78 2.09 18.71
N GLY A 101 -2.09 1.45 17.58
CA GLY A 101 -2.58 2.15 16.39
C GLY A 101 -2.02 1.62 15.07
N SER A 102 -2.28 2.36 14.00
CA SER A 102 -1.95 1.98 12.62
C SER A 102 -0.47 2.16 12.27
N TRP A 103 0.38 2.64 13.18
CA TRP A 103 1.81 2.84 12.92
C TRP A 103 2.54 1.53 12.63
N VAL A 104 2.03 0.39 13.10
CA VAL A 104 2.56 -0.94 12.77
C VAL A 104 2.48 -1.29 11.28
N GLU A 105 1.75 -0.50 10.48
CA GLU A 105 1.71 -0.61 9.02
C GLU A 105 2.88 0.13 8.34
N LEU A 106 3.62 0.98 9.06
CA LEU A 106 4.80 1.68 8.55
C LEU A 106 5.99 0.74 8.32
N ILE A 107 6.10 -0.33 9.11
CA ILE A 107 7.32 -1.15 9.20
C ILE A 107 6.99 -2.63 9.35
N GLY A 108 7.87 -3.48 8.84
CA GLY A 108 7.71 -4.94 8.91
C GLY A 108 6.55 -5.46 8.04
N ALA A 109 6.33 -4.92 6.86
CA ALA A 109 5.25 -5.31 5.97
C ALA A 109 5.32 -6.79 5.55
N ALA A 110 6.53 -7.34 5.38
CA ALA A 110 6.76 -8.72 4.96
C ALA A 110 6.36 -9.76 6.01
N TYR A 111 6.24 -9.38 7.28
CA TYR A 111 5.70 -10.27 8.33
C TYR A 111 4.18 -10.44 8.26
N ASN A 112 3.49 -9.49 7.65
CA ASN A 112 2.03 -9.44 7.68
C ASN A 112 1.38 -10.08 6.46
N ARG A 113 2.09 -10.09 5.32
CA ARG A 113 1.50 -10.42 4.02
C ARG A 113 2.56 -10.67 2.96
N LYS A 114 2.13 -11.34 1.89
CA LYS A 114 2.85 -11.38 0.61
C LYS A 114 2.74 -10.01 -0.06
N ILE A 115 3.78 -9.60 -0.80
CA ILE A 115 3.79 -8.32 -1.51
C ILE A 115 4.00 -8.59 -3.00
N TYR A 116 3.17 -7.98 -3.83
CA TYR A 116 3.28 -7.97 -5.28
C TYR A 116 3.65 -6.57 -5.70
N GLY A 117 4.70 -6.44 -6.51
CA GLY A 117 5.20 -5.17 -7.01
C GLY A 117 5.17 -5.11 -8.53
N PHE A 118 4.83 -3.94 -9.05
CA PHE A 118 4.98 -3.59 -10.46
C PHE A 118 6.03 -2.49 -10.53
N GLN A 119 7.10 -2.75 -11.26
CA GLN A 119 8.21 -1.84 -11.44
C GLN A 119 8.15 -1.25 -12.84
N ILE A 120 8.31 0.06 -12.90
CA ILE A 120 8.37 0.86 -14.11
C ILE A 120 9.64 1.68 -14.07
N GLU A 121 10.24 1.92 -15.23
CA GLU A 121 11.39 2.81 -15.32
C GLU A 121 10.97 4.25 -15.09
N THR A 122 11.87 5.05 -14.53
CA THR A 122 11.68 6.50 -14.37
C THR A 122 13.01 7.20 -14.64
N THR A 123 12.99 8.49 -14.92
CA THR A 123 14.18 9.31 -15.09
C THR A 123 14.54 10.04 -13.80
N GLU A 124 15.80 10.47 -13.68
CA GLU A 124 16.24 11.27 -12.54
C GLU A 124 15.51 12.61 -12.43
N ALA A 125 15.21 13.23 -13.57
CA ALA A 125 14.43 14.46 -13.62
C ALA A 125 13.01 14.27 -13.07
N GLN A 126 12.37 13.13 -13.35
CA GLN A 126 11.06 12.81 -12.78
C GLN A 126 11.14 12.60 -11.26
N ASP A 127 12.17 11.91 -10.77
CA ASP A 127 12.37 11.73 -9.33
C ASP A 127 12.59 13.07 -8.62
N GLN A 128 13.38 13.96 -9.21
CA GLN A 128 13.62 15.31 -8.69
C GLN A 128 12.32 16.13 -8.66
N TYR A 129 11.50 16.00 -9.70
CA TYR A 129 10.18 16.63 -9.75
C TYR A 129 9.29 16.12 -8.60
N VAL A 130 9.23 14.80 -8.37
CA VAL A 130 8.46 14.24 -7.25
C VAL A 130 8.94 14.76 -5.90
N ILE A 131 10.26 14.79 -5.65
CA ILE A 131 10.85 15.35 -4.43
C ILE A 131 10.40 16.80 -4.24
N SER A 132 10.54 17.64 -5.26
CA SER A 132 10.17 19.06 -5.19
C SER A 132 8.68 19.27 -4.93
N VAL A 133 7.80 18.50 -5.58
CA VAL A 133 6.34 18.58 -5.38
C VAL A 133 5.95 18.17 -3.97
N LEU A 134 6.55 17.12 -3.41
CA LEU A 134 6.19 16.62 -2.09
C LEU A 134 6.76 17.49 -0.96
N ASN A 135 8.00 17.96 -1.09
CA ASN A 135 8.64 18.80 -0.08
C ASN A 135 8.11 20.25 -0.07
N SER A 136 7.61 20.76 -1.20
CA SER A 136 7.07 22.13 -1.28
C SER A 136 5.68 22.28 -0.66
N ARG A 137 4.95 21.18 -0.46
CA ARG A 137 3.59 21.19 0.10
C ARG A 137 3.63 21.00 1.61
N LYS A 138 2.69 21.62 2.32
CA LYS A 138 2.46 21.31 3.74
C LYS A 138 1.97 19.87 3.85
N ASN A 139 2.79 18.99 4.43
CA ASN A 139 2.45 17.59 4.68
C ASN A 139 1.44 17.49 5.83
N LYS A 140 0.16 17.78 5.56
CA LYS A 140 -0.95 17.71 6.53
C LYS A 140 -2.03 16.75 6.06
N SER A 141 -2.39 15.83 6.94
CA SER A 141 -3.34 14.77 6.65
C SER A 141 -4.74 15.31 6.39
N HIS A 142 -5.31 14.90 5.27
CA HIS A 142 -6.74 15.02 4.98
C HIS A 142 -7.33 13.63 4.74
N PHE A 143 -6.83 12.61 5.45
CA PHE A 143 -7.17 11.21 5.18
C PHE A 143 -8.69 10.98 5.18
N ASP A 144 -9.16 10.34 4.11
CA ASP A 144 -10.52 9.86 3.95
C ASP A 144 -10.48 8.46 3.34
N LEU A 145 -11.21 7.51 3.91
CA LEU A 145 -11.13 6.11 3.51
C LEU A 145 -11.56 5.88 2.04
N PHE A 146 -12.50 6.69 1.55
CA PHE A 146 -13.11 6.53 0.24
C PHE A 146 -12.40 7.34 -0.84
N PHE A 147 -11.95 8.55 -0.51
CA PHE A 147 -11.48 9.53 -1.50
C PHE A 147 -10.05 10.04 -1.28
N ASN A 148 -9.43 9.75 -0.14
CA ASN A 148 -8.09 10.24 0.19
C ASN A 148 -7.31 9.21 1.03
N ASN A 149 -7.16 8.00 0.48
CA ASN A 149 -6.52 6.86 1.12
C ASN A 149 -5.12 6.56 0.53
N CYS A 150 -4.55 5.40 0.87
CA CYS A 150 -3.24 4.94 0.39
C CYS A 150 -3.20 4.73 -1.14
N ALA A 151 -4.26 4.18 -1.74
CA ALA A 151 -4.34 3.95 -3.17
C ALA A 151 -4.52 5.26 -3.96
N ASP A 152 -5.31 6.21 -3.46
CA ASP A 152 -5.37 7.55 -4.05
C ASP A 152 -4.02 8.29 -3.99
N PHE A 153 -3.27 8.09 -2.91
CA PHE A 153 -1.92 8.61 -2.79
C PHE A 153 -1.00 7.97 -3.85
N SER A 154 -0.95 6.63 -3.92
CA SER A 154 -0.16 5.92 -4.94
C SER A 154 -0.52 6.35 -6.36
N ARG A 155 -1.81 6.51 -6.67
CA ARG A 155 -2.28 7.04 -7.95
C ARG A 155 -1.71 8.42 -8.24
N ARG A 156 -1.73 9.34 -7.27
CA ARG A 156 -1.20 10.71 -7.44
C ARG A 156 0.29 10.68 -7.72
N ILE A 157 1.06 9.89 -6.96
CA ILE A 157 2.51 9.74 -7.18
C ILE A 157 2.80 9.17 -8.57
N LEU A 158 2.14 8.07 -8.95
CA LEU A 158 2.35 7.44 -10.26
C LEU A 158 1.97 8.37 -11.41
N ASN A 159 0.94 9.22 -11.24
CA ASN A 159 0.59 10.24 -12.23
C ASN A 159 1.56 11.43 -12.28
N LEU A 160 2.44 11.63 -11.30
CA LEU A 160 3.56 12.59 -11.42
C LEU A 160 4.64 12.05 -12.36
N TYR A 161 4.85 10.73 -12.39
CA TYR A 161 5.76 10.07 -13.33
C TYR A 161 5.13 9.92 -14.71
N TYR A 162 3.90 9.40 -14.76
CA TYR A 162 3.18 9.04 -15.97
C TYR A 162 1.79 9.68 -15.97
N ALA A 163 1.70 10.89 -16.50
CA ALA A 163 0.48 11.68 -16.47
C ALA A 163 -0.70 10.91 -17.08
N GLY A 164 -1.74 10.69 -16.28
CA GLY A 164 -2.97 10.02 -16.72
C GLY A 164 -2.90 8.49 -16.80
N ALA A 165 -1.79 7.87 -16.36
CA ALA A 165 -1.64 6.41 -16.34
C ALA A 165 -2.68 5.72 -15.47
N ILE A 166 -3.08 6.36 -14.37
CA ILE A 166 -4.08 5.79 -13.46
C ILE A 166 -5.26 6.74 -13.32
N ARG A 167 -6.41 6.27 -13.82
CA ARG A 167 -7.71 6.93 -13.71
C ARG A 167 -8.57 6.19 -12.70
N ARG A 168 -9.45 6.91 -11.97
CA ARG A 168 -10.43 6.28 -11.07
C ARG A 168 -11.45 5.47 -11.87
N ASN A 169 -11.81 4.30 -11.38
CA ASN A 169 -12.85 3.46 -11.96
C ASN A 169 -14.10 3.54 -11.07
N TYR A 170 -15.04 4.37 -11.49
CA TYR A 170 -16.28 4.60 -10.74
C TYR A 170 -17.23 3.39 -10.73
N ILE A 171 -17.04 2.43 -11.64
CA ILE A 171 -17.99 1.32 -11.87
C ILE A 171 -17.57 0.05 -11.11
N ALA A 172 -16.31 -0.37 -11.21
CA ALA A 172 -15.85 -1.64 -10.62
C ALA A 172 -15.60 -1.55 -9.10
N ASP A 173 -15.24 -0.37 -8.61
CA ASP A 173 -14.79 -0.13 -7.23
C ASP A 173 -15.64 0.92 -6.49
N ALA A 174 -16.85 1.20 -6.98
CA ALA A 174 -17.78 2.18 -6.40
C ALA A 174 -17.15 3.58 -6.18
N GLY A 175 -16.19 3.98 -7.04
CA GLY A 175 -15.49 5.26 -6.95
C GLY A 175 -14.27 5.28 -6.04
N ILE A 176 -13.94 4.16 -5.37
CA ILE A 176 -12.75 4.01 -4.52
C ILE A 176 -11.57 3.56 -5.39
N THR A 177 -10.41 4.20 -5.26
CA THR A 177 -9.18 3.65 -5.86
C THR A 177 -8.75 2.42 -5.05
N THR A 178 -8.66 1.23 -5.67
CA THR A 178 -8.12 0.02 -5.01
C THR A 178 -6.72 -0.33 -5.53
N PRO A 179 -5.89 -1.04 -4.74
CA PRO A 179 -4.61 -1.57 -5.21
C PRO A 179 -4.73 -2.43 -6.48
N GLN A 180 -5.77 -3.26 -6.58
CA GLN A 180 -6.02 -4.05 -7.78
C GLN A 180 -6.31 -3.16 -9.00
N GLN A 181 -7.09 -2.09 -8.80
CA GLN A 181 -7.39 -1.14 -9.85
C GLN A 181 -6.14 -0.37 -10.33
N ILE A 182 -5.22 -0.03 -9.42
CA ILE A 182 -3.92 0.57 -9.77
C ILE A 182 -3.13 -0.37 -10.69
N ALA A 183 -3.00 -1.65 -10.30
CA ALA A 183 -2.31 -2.65 -11.10
C ALA A 183 -2.93 -2.80 -12.50
N ASN A 184 -4.26 -2.98 -12.56
CA ASN A 184 -4.97 -3.14 -13.83
C ASN A 184 -4.86 -1.89 -14.73
N SER A 185 -4.91 -0.69 -14.14
CA SER A 185 -4.75 0.57 -14.89
C SER A 185 -3.34 0.71 -15.45
N LEU A 186 -2.32 0.34 -14.66
CA LEU A 186 -0.93 0.39 -15.09
C LEU A 186 -0.68 -0.57 -16.26
N ILE A 187 -1.12 -1.84 -16.14
CA ILE A 187 -1.04 -2.82 -17.23
C ILE A 187 -1.75 -2.31 -18.48
N SER A 188 -2.97 -1.78 -18.32
CA SER A 188 -3.74 -1.23 -19.44
C SER A 188 -3.05 -0.04 -20.12
N TYR A 189 -2.51 0.91 -19.34
CA TYR A 189 -1.78 2.06 -19.86
C TYR A 189 -0.58 1.62 -20.69
N MET A 190 0.16 0.62 -20.19
CA MET A 190 1.35 0.11 -20.83
C MET A 190 1.10 -0.67 -22.11
N ASN A 191 0.00 -1.41 -22.18
CA ASN A 191 -0.43 -2.03 -23.44
C ASN A 191 -0.68 -0.98 -24.55
N HIS A 192 -0.99 0.26 -24.18
CA HIS A 192 -1.11 1.39 -25.13
C HIS A 192 0.20 2.17 -25.32
N HIS A 193 1.26 1.87 -24.54
CA HIS A 193 2.56 2.53 -24.58
C HIS A 193 3.71 1.49 -24.56
N PRO A 194 3.90 0.72 -25.65
CA PRO A 194 4.80 -0.44 -25.69
C PRO A 194 6.29 -0.11 -25.52
N GLY A 195 6.68 1.18 -25.57
CA GLY A 195 8.05 1.63 -25.31
C GLY A 195 8.43 1.71 -23.83
N LEU A 196 7.53 1.38 -22.90
CA LEU A 196 7.79 1.40 -21.47
C LEU A 196 7.95 -0.04 -20.96
N PRO A 197 9.12 -0.46 -20.47
CA PRO A 197 9.28 -1.79 -19.87
C PRO A 197 8.61 -1.85 -18.50
N ILE A 198 7.94 -2.97 -18.22
CA ILE A 198 7.42 -3.34 -16.89
C ILE A 198 8.02 -4.65 -16.46
N SER A 199 8.41 -4.69 -15.19
CA SER A 199 8.70 -5.94 -14.51
C SER A 199 7.78 -6.10 -13.33
N THR A 200 7.47 -7.35 -12.99
CA THR A 200 6.72 -7.70 -11.79
C THR A 200 7.63 -8.45 -10.85
N PHE A 201 7.54 -8.16 -9.56
CA PHE A 201 8.25 -8.92 -8.54
C PHE A 201 7.30 -9.38 -7.43
N PHE A 202 7.71 -10.43 -6.75
CA PHE A 202 6.99 -11.02 -5.65
C PHE A 202 7.92 -11.16 -4.45
N LEU A 203 7.49 -10.62 -3.30
CA LEU A 203 8.17 -10.80 -2.03
C LEU A 203 7.34 -11.77 -1.18
N PRO A 204 7.91 -12.92 -0.77
CA PRO A 204 7.22 -13.85 0.11
C PRO A 204 7.00 -13.22 1.49
N GLN A 205 5.98 -13.75 2.19
CA GLN A 205 5.78 -13.45 3.60
C GLN A 205 6.83 -14.24 4.41
N ILE A 206 7.45 -13.59 5.41
CA ILE A 206 8.35 -14.29 6.32
C ILE A 206 7.56 -15.34 7.13
N PRO A 207 8.04 -16.60 7.18
CA PRO A 207 7.36 -17.67 7.91
C PRO A 207 7.29 -17.42 9.42
N GLY A 208 6.32 -18.07 10.08
CA GLY A 208 6.12 -17.99 11.53
C GLY A 208 4.67 -17.72 11.93
N SER A 209 4.49 -16.90 12.97
CA SER A 209 3.26 -16.83 13.78
C SER A 209 1.98 -16.25 13.15
N ARG A 210 2.07 -15.62 11.97
CA ARG A 210 0.91 -14.91 11.40
C ARG A 210 0.19 -15.78 10.37
N GLN A 211 -1.14 -15.67 10.39
CA GLN A 211 -2.00 -16.30 9.40
C GLN A 211 -1.46 -16.04 7.98
N PRO A 212 -1.39 -17.07 7.12
CA PRO A 212 -0.94 -16.91 5.76
C PRO A 212 -1.70 -15.80 5.05
N SER A 213 -0.99 -14.99 4.27
CA SER A 213 -1.61 -13.94 3.45
C SER A 213 -2.75 -14.48 2.59
N HIS A 214 -3.92 -13.86 2.66
CA HIS A 214 -5.05 -14.12 1.77
C HIS A 214 -4.97 -13.30 0.47
N ARG A 215 -5.75 -13.67 -0.55
CA ARG A 215 -5.86 -12.92 -1.81
C ARG A 215 -6.42 -11.51 -1.57
N VAL A 216 -5.95 -10.56 -2.39
CA VAL A 216 -6.54 -9.22 -2.49
C VAL A 216 -7.72 -9.32 -3.44
N ASP A 217 -8.89 -8.87 -2.99
CA ASP A 217 -10.11 -8.85 -3.78
C ASP A 217 -10.54 -7.39 -4.03
N SER A 218 -11.07 -7.09 -5.22
CA SER A 218 -11.78 -5.83 -5.49
C SER A 218 -12.95 -5.65 -4.53
N VAL A 219 -13.47 -4.42 -4.41
CA VAL A 219 -14.62 -4.12 -3.54
C VAL A 219 -15.82 -5.00 -3.90
N SER A 220 -16.11 -5.11 -5.20
CA SER A 220 -17.23 -5.94 -5.70
C SER A 220 -17.04 -7.42 -5.41
N ALA A 221 -15.82 -7.96 -5.57
CA ALA A 221 -15.50 -9.34 -5.22
C ALA A 221 -15.59 -9.62 -3.71
N GLY A 222 -15.09 -8.70 -2.87
CA GLY A 222 -15.16 -8.81 -1.42
C GLY A 222 -16.60 -8.78 -0.89
N LEU A 223 -17.45 -7.91 -1.47
CA LEU A 223 -18.88 -7.85 -1.15
C LEU A 223 -19.62 -9.12 -1.60
N ALA A 224 -19.39 -9.58 -2.83
CA ALA A 224 -20.05 -10.76 -3.38
C ALA A 224 -19.71 -12.05 -2.61
N ARG A 225 -18.46 -12.20 -2.15
CA ARG A 225 -18.00 -13.39 -1.41
C ARG A 225 -18.34 -13.36 0.07
N SER A 226 -18.60 -12.20 0.66
CA SER A 226 -18.91 -12.09 2.08
C SER A 226 -20.39 -12.39 2.35
N LYS A 227 -20.68 -13.59 2.87
CA LYS A 227 -22.03 -13.98 3.32
C LYS A 227 -22.64 -12.97 4.30
N LYS A 228 -21.80 -12.36 5.16
CA LYS A 228 -22.22 -11.35 6.14
C LYS A 228 -22.78 -10.08 5.49
N TYR A 229 -22.32 -9.72 4.30
CA TYR A 229 -22.75 -8.50 3.61
C TYR A 229 -23.76 -8.80 2.49
N ILE A 230 -23.55 -9.85 1.69
CA ILE A 230 -24.41 -10.13 0.54
C ILE A 230 -25.79 -10.68 0.94
N LEU A 231 -25.91 -11.45 2.03
CA LEU A 231 -27.19 -12.02 2.46
C LEU A 231 -28.18 -10.94 2.94
N PRO A 232 -27.79 -10.00 3.82
CA PRO A 232 -28.66 -8.86 4.13
C PRO A 232 -28.97 -8.01 2.89
N LEU A 233 -27.98 -7.78 2.02
CA LEU A 233 -28.20 -6.99 0.81
C LEU A 233 -29.22 -7.66 -0.12
N ALA A 234 -29.15 -8.97 -0.32
CA ALA A 234 -30.09 -9.71 -1.14
C ALA A 234 -31.49 -9.74 -0.54
N ALA A 235 -31.61 -9.79 0.79
CA ALA A 235 -32.89 -9.79 1.48
C ALA A 235 -33.59 -8.43 1.46
N PHE A 236 -32.86 -7.34 1.70
CA PHE A 236 -33.44 -5.99 1.84
C PHE A 236 -33.34 -5.14 0.57
N HIS A 237 -32.35 -5.38 -0.29
CA HIS A 237 -32.08 -4.62 -1.52
C HIS A 237 -31.63 -5.53 -2.68
N PRO A 238 -32.52 -6.42 -3.18
CA PRO A 238 -32.14 -7.49 -4.11
C PRO A 238 -31.56 -6.97 -5.44
N TRP A 239 -32.04 -5.85 -5.96
CA TRP A 239 -31.48 -5.19 -7.15
C TRP A 239 -30.02 -4.77 -6.94
N VAL A 240 -29.66 -4.24 -5.75
CA VAL A 240 -28.27 -3.87 -5.44
C VAL A 240 -27.39 -5.12 -5.38
N ALA A 241 -27.87 -6.20 -4.75
CA ALA A 241 -27.16 -7.48 -4.71
C ALA A 241 -26.94 -8.05 -6.12
N CYS A 242 -27.95 -8.00 -6.99
CA CYS A 242 -27.83 -8.40 -8.40
C CYS A 242 -26.80 -7.55 -9.15
N SER A 243 -26.78 -6.23 -8.96
CA SER A 243 -25.77 -5.35 -9.58
C SER A 243 -24.35 -5.68 -9.11
N VAL A 244 -24.15 -5.90 -7.80
CA VAL A 244 -22.86 -6.33 -7.23
C VAL A 244 -22.40 -7.64 -7.87
N PHE A 245 -23.31 -8.62 -8.03
CA PHE A 245 -22.99 -9.91 -8.63
C PHE A 245 -22.68 -9.81 -10.13
N ALA A 246 -23.43 -8.99 -10.88
CA ALA A 246 -23.16 -8.74 -12.29
C ALA A 246 -21.80 -8.06 -12.51
N ILE A 247 -21.46 -7.07 -11.69
CA ILE A 247 -20.14 -6.41 -11.72
C ILE A 247 -19.02 -7.40 -11.36
N TYR A 248 -19.24 -8.24 -10.34
CA TYR A 248 -18.31 -9.31 -9.97
C TYR A 248 -18.04 -10.28 -11.14
N LEU A 249 -19.08 -10.75 -11.82
CA LEU A 249 -18.94 -11.65 -12.98
C LEU A 249 -18.23 -10.96 -14.16
N ALA A 250 -18.53 -9.69 -14.42
CA ALA A 250 -17.88 -8.92 -15.47
C ALA A 250 -16.38 -8.70 -15.21
N ASN A 251 -16.01 -8.45 -13.95
CA ASN A 251 -14.61 -8.26 -13.53
C ASN A 251 -13.84 -9.59 -13.43
N GLY A 252 -14.46 -10.66 -12.94
CA GLY A 252 -13.84 -11.99 -12.91
C GLY A 252 -13.45 -12.52 -14.30
N ARG A 253 -14.11 -12.03 -15.35
CA ARG A 253 -13.79 -12.30 -16.75
C ARG A 253 -12.53 -11.56 -17.25
N ARG A 254 -12.12 -10.47 -16.58
CA ARG A 254 -10.88 -9.72 -16.85
C ARG A 254 -9.69 -10.21 -16.03
N ASP A 255 -9.96 -10.74 -14.84
CA ASP A 255 -8.93 -11.22 -13.89
C ASP A 255 -8.49 -12.68 -14.14
N GLY A 256 -9.05 -13.37 -15.15
CA GLY A 256 -8.73 -14.78 -15.43
C GLY A 256 -9.19 -15.78 -14.35
N THR A 257 -9.96 -15.33 -13.36
CA THR A 257 -10.43 -16.15 -12.24
C THR A 257 -11.82 -16.70 -12.52
N ARG A 258 -11.94 -17.73 -13.38
CA ARG A 258 -13.07 -18.67 -13.24
C ARG A 258 -12.71 -19.70 -12.16
N PRO A 259 -13.59 -20.00 -11.20
CA PRO A 259 -13.67 -21.36 -10.71
C PRO A 259 -14.32 -22.20 -11.82
N GLY A 260 -13.63 -23.25 -12.25
CA GLY A 260 -14.32 -24.46 -12.71
C GLY A 260 -15.00 -25.12 -11.52
#